data_AF-A0A5J6PWR0-F1
#
_entry.id   AF-A0A5J6PWR0-F1
#
_cell.length_a   1.000
_cell.length_b   1.000
_cell.length_c   1.000
_cell.angle_alpha   90.00
_cell.angle_beta   90.00
_cell.angle_gamma   90.00
#
_symmetry.space_group_name_H-M   'P 1'
#
loop_
_entity.id
_entity.type
_entity.pdbx_description
1 polymer ?
#
loop_
_entity_poly.entity_id
_entity_poly.type
_entity_poly.pdbx_seq_one_letter_code
_entity_poly.pdbx_strand_id
1 'polypeptide(L)'
;MANPISSGSIYMLSEEEIRVLEEKANYGDADAAFRLYQYHMFVSLNQELEYKWLVIAAKHGHAVAQSNLADLFLEDNDKEQATFWAKKAYDNGVELSHDLMDLIK
;
A
#
# COMPACT_ATOMS: atom_id res chain seq x y z
N MET A 1 -10.34 -30.52 -8.29
CA MET A 1 -9.98 -30.11 -6.92
C MET A 1 -9.12 -28.86 -7.06
N ALA A 2 -9.57 -27.72 -6.52
CA ALA A 2 -8.75 -26.50 -6.53
C ALA A 2 -7.69 -26.64 -5.44
N ASN A 3 -6.42 -26.59 -5.81
CA ASN A 3 -5.32 -26.59 -4.84
C ASN A 3 -5.41 -25.29 -4.03
N PRO A 4 -5.35 -25.34 -2.69
CA PRO A 4 -5.32 -24.12 -1.90
C PRO A 4 -4.06 -23.34 -2.25
N ILE A 5 -4.25 -22.15 -2.80
CA ILE A 5 -3.19 -21.17 -3.04
C ILE A 5 -2.76 -20.69 -1.65
N SER A 6 -1.54 -21.02 -1.22
CA SER A 6 -0.97 -20.43 -0.01
C SER A 6 -0.95 -18.91 -0.16
N SER A 7 -1.21 -18.15 0.90
CA SER A 7 -1.23 -16.67 0.84
C SER A 7 0.05 -16.09 0.22
N GLY A 8 1.21 -16.72 0.44
CA GLY A 8 2.47 -16.34 -0.19
C GLY A 8 2.49 -16.50 -1.72
N SER A 9 1.75 -17.46 -2.29
CA SER A 9 1.67 -17.65 -3.74
C SER A 9 0.76 -16.64 -4.45
N ILE A 10 -0.11 -15.92 -3.74
CA ILE A 10 -0.92 -14.82 -4.31
C ILE A 10 -0.03 -13.62 -4.64
N TYR A 11 0.94 -13.34 -3.77
CA TYR A 11 1.81 -12.18 -3.88
C TYR A 11 3.14 -12.48 -4.57
N MET A 12 3.42 -13.74 -4.89
CA MET A 12 4.64 -14.14 -5.60
C MET A 12 4.72 -13.47 -6.97
N LEU A 13 5.90 -12.93 -7.29
CA LEU A 13 6.22 -12.32 -8.57
C LEU A 13 7.54 -12.89 -9.08
N SER A 14 7.63 -13.14 -10.38
CA SER A 14 8.89 -13.41 -11.07
C SER A 14 9.71 -12.13 -11.24
N GLU A 15 11.01 -12.26 -11.51
CA GLU A 15 11.89 -11.11 -11.76
C GLU A 15 11.39 -10.23 -12.92
N GLU A 16 10.80 -10.84 -13.95
CA GLU A 16 10.24 -10.11 -15.09
C GLU A 16 8.99 -9.32 -14.70
N GLU A 17 8.08 -9.93 -13.92
CA GLU A 17 6.90 -9.24 -13.41
C GLU A 17 7.29 -8.06 -12.50
N ILE A 18 8.31 -8.24 -11.65
CA ILE A 18 8.86 -7.16 -10.82
C ILE A 18 9.31 -6.02 -11.72
N ARG A 19 10.15 -6.28 -12.74
CA ARG A 19 10.64 -5.23 -13.66
C ARG A 19 9.52 -4.47 -14.36
N VAL A 20 8.51 -5.18 -14.86
CA VAL A 20 7.35 -4.55 -15.52
C VAL A 20 6.55 -3.69 -14.55
N LEU A 21 6.34 -4.16 -13.32
CA LEU A 21 5.64 -3.38 -12.30
C LEU A 21 6.46 -2.16 -11.87
N GLU A 22 7.78 -2.28 -11.75
CA GLU A 22 8.66 -1.16 -11.41
C GLU A 22 8.60 -0.06 -12.49
N GLU A 23 8.63 -0.45 -13.77
CA GLU A 23 8.47 0.48 -14.88
C GLU A 23 7.12 1.22 -14.81
N LYS A 24 6.01 0.48 -14.69
CA LYS A 24 4.67 1.06 -14.59
C LYS A 24 4.53 2.00 -13.39
N ALA A 25 5.03 1.58 -12.22
CA ALA A 25 4.99 2.39 -11.01
C ALA A 25 5.82 3.68 -11.16
N ASN A 26 6.96 3.64 -11.85
CA ASN A 26 7.75 4.83 -12.18
C ASN A 26 7.01 5.80 -13.14
N TYR A 27 6.07 5.29 -13.93
CA TYR A 27 5.17 6.09 -14.76
C TYR A 27 3.85 6.47 -14.06
N GLY A 28 3.73 6.20 -12.76
CA GLY A 28 2.63 6.64 -11.92
C GLY A 28 1.45 5.67 -11.82
N ASP A 29 1.65 4.40 -12.21
CA ASP A 29 0.67 3.34 -11.98
C ASP A 29 0.65 2.97 -10.48
N ALA A 30 -0.41 3.42 -9.79
CA ALA A 30 -0.56 3.24 -8.36
C ALA A 30 -0.83 1.78 -7.97
N ASP A 31 -1.52 1.02 -8.81
CA ASP A 31 -1.81 -0.40 -8.60
C ASP A 31 -0.53 -1.24 -8.76
N ALA A 32 0.33 -0.89 -9.72
CA ALA A 32 1.62 -1.54 -9.89
C ALA A 32 2.52 -1.33 -8.67
N ALA A 33 2.58 -0.09 -8.15
CA ALA A 33 3.29 0.22 -6.92
C ALA A 33 2.71 -0.55 -5.73
N PHE A 34 1.37 -0.63 -5.60
CA PHE A 34 0.74 -1.37 -4.51
C PHE A 34 1.01 -2.88 -4.59
N ARG A 35 1.10 -3.45 -5.80
CA ARG A 35 1.46 -4.86 -6.00
C ARG A 35 2.90 -5.15 -5.58
N LEU A 36 3.83 -4.23 -5.86
CA LEU A 36 5.22 -4.33 -5.38
C LEU A 36 5.30 -4.22 -3.86
N TYR A 37 4.53 -3.31 -3.24
CA TYR A 37 4.38 -3.24 -1.79
C TYR A 37 3.97 -4.60 -1.20
N GLN A 38 2.91 -5.22 -1.73
CA GLN A 38 2.43 -6.52 -1.25
C GLN A 38 3.49 -7.63 -1.42
N TYR A 39 4.21 -7.65 -2.55
CA TYR A 39 5.30 -8.60 -2.76
C TYR A 39 6.41 -8.43 -1.70
N HIS A 40 6.83 -7.20 -1.43
CA HIS A 40 7.88 -6.95 -0.46
C HIS A 40 7.42 -7.18 0.99
N MET A 41 6.13 -6.96 1.29
CA MET A 41 5.54 -7.22 2.60
C MET A 41 5.40 -8.72 2.90
N PHE A 42 4.94 -9.52 1.92
CA PHE A 42 4.54 -10.91 2.15
C PHE A 42 5.50 -11.97 1.62
N VAL A 43 6.38 -11.63 0.67
CA VAL A 43 7.24 -12.60 -0.02
C VAL A 43 8.71 -12.30 0.23
N SER A 44 9.20 -11.14 -0.19
CA SER A 44 10.63 -10.83 -0.03
C SER A 44 10.98 -10.34 1.39
N LEU A 45 9.97 -9.95 2.18
CA LEU A 45 10.10 -9.41 3.53
C LEU A 45 11.13 -8.26 3.62
N ASN A 46 11.13 -7.36 2.63
CA ASN A 46 12.04 -6.23 2.57
C ASN A 46 11.31 -4.95 2.97
N GLN A 47 11.53 -4.51 4.21
CA GLN A 47 10.84 -3.36 4.81
C GLN A 47 11.14 -2.03 4.11
N GLU A 48 12.36 -1.84 3.61
CA GLU A 48 12.72 -0.61 2.89
C GLU A 48 11.93 -0.50 1.58
N LEU A 49 11.86 -1.60 0.83
CA LEU A 49 11.14 -1.65 -0.43
C LEU A 49 9.63 -1.64 -0.21
N GLU A 50 9.13 -2.35 0.81
CA GLU A 50 7.74 -2.27 1.25
C GLU A 50 7.32 -0.80 1.46
N TYR A 51 8.02 -0.08 2.33
CA TYR A 51 7.69 1.31 2.64
C TYR A 51 7.79 2.21 1.40
N LYS A 52 8.87 2.06 0.61
CA LYS A 52 9.05 2.80 -0.65
C LYS A 52 7.84 2.67 -1.56
N TRP A 53 7.40 1.43 -1.83
CA TRP A 53 6.32 1.17 -2.77
C TRP A 53 4.95 1.57 -2.21
N LEU A 54 4.74 1.44 -0.90
CA LEU A 54 3.55 1.94 -0.23
C LEU A 54 3.41 3.46 -0.41
N VAL A 55 4.50 4.20 -0.19
CA VAL A 55 4.52 5.66 -0.37
C VAL A 55 4.26 6.05 -1.83
N ILE A 56 4.84 5.35 -2.80
CA ILE A 56 4.60 5.61 -4.23
C ILE A 56 3.13 5.35 -4.57
N ALA A 57 2.57 4.21 -4.16
CA ALA A 57 1.16 3.88 -4.40
C ALA A 57 0.22 4.93 -3.78
N ALA A 58 0.46 5.34 -2.53
CA ALA A 58 -0.33 6.35 -1.85
C ALA A 58 -0.27 7.71 -2.55
N LYS A 59 0.93 8.14 -2.97
CA LYS A 59 1.14 9.39 -3.73
C LYS A 59 0.41 9.40 -5.07
N HIS A 60 0.32 8.26 -5.73
CA HIS A 60 -0.38 8.10 -7.01
C HIS A 60 -1.87 7.77 -6.89
N GLY A 61 -2.44 7.84 -5.68
CA GLY A 61 -3.90 7.77 -5.51
C GLY A 61 -4.45 6.41 -5.13
N HIS A 62 -3.61 5.40 -4.86
CA HIS A 62 -4.11 4.09 -4.44
C HIS A 62 -4.73 4.20 -3.04
N ALA A 63 -6.06 4.13 -2.97
CA ALA A 63 -6.83 4.47 -1.78
C ALA A 63 -6.49 3.58 -0.57
N VAL A 64 -6.29 2.27 -0.77
CA VAL A 64 -5.88 1.36 0.31
C VAL A 64 -4.45 1.67 0.76
N ALA A 65 -3.56 2.07 -0.16
CA ALA A 65 -2.19 2.45 0.20
C ALA A 65 -2.18 3.73 1.06
N GLN A 66 -3.09 4.67 0.77
CA GLN A 66 -3.28 5.87 1.58
C GLN A 66 -3.77 5.54 2.99
N SER A 67 -4.72 4.60 3.13
CA SER A 67 -5.17 4.15 4.45
C SER A 67 -4.04 3.49 5.23
N ASN A 68 -3.33 2.54 4.61
CA ASN A 68 -2.21 1.84 5.25
C ASN A 68 -1.10 2.82 5.67
N LEU A 69 -0.80 3.82 4.83
CA LEU A 69 0.19 4.84 5.17
C LEU A 69 -0.29 5.75 6.31
N ALA A 70 -1.59 6.03 6.39
CA ALA A 70 -2.19 6.77 7.50
C ALA A 70 -2.07 6.00 8.83
N ASP A 71 -2.35 4.69 8.81
CA ASP A 71 -2.19 3.81 9.98
C ASP A 71 -0.73 3.79 10.46
N LEU A 72 0.25 3.67 9.55
CA LEU A 72 1.67 3.73 9.90
C LEU A 72 2.05 5.04 10.61
N PHE A 73 1.61 6.19 10.07
CA PHE A 73 1.87 7.47 10.73
C PHE A 73 1.16 7.60 12.07
N LEU A 74 -0.03 7.01 12.23
CA LEU A 74 -0.74 6.99 13.50
C LEU A 74 0.00 6.15 14.54
N GLU A 75 0.54 4.99 14.15
CA GLU A 75 1.40 4.14 15.00
C GLU A 75 2.68 4.88 15.43
N ASP A 76 3.27 5.65 14.52
CA ASP A 76 4.41 6.54 14.80
C ASP A 76 4.03 7.81 15.59
N ASN A 77 2.75 7.95 15.96
CA ASN A 77 2.16 9.10 16.67
C ASN A 77 2.31 10.44 15.91
N ASP A 78 2.50 10.40 14.59
CA ASP A 78 2.43 11.53 13.67
C ASP A 78 0.98 11.74 13.19
N LYS A 79 0.18 12.35 14.06
CA LYS A 79 -1.24 12.60 13.78
C LYS A 79 -1.46 13.56 12.61
N GLU A 80 -0.51 14.42 12.30
CA GLU A 80 -0.64 15.37 11.18
C GLU A 80 -0.59 14.62 9.85
N GLN A 81 0.42 13.77 9.66
CA GLN A 81 0.53 12.93 8.47
C GLN A 81 -0.59 11.89 8.41
N ALA A 82 -0.95 11.27 9.53
CA ALA A 82 -2.06 10.33 9.59
C ALA A 82 -3.37 10.99 9.12
N THR A 83 -3.70 12.18 9.62
CA THR A 83 -4.89 12.94 9.21
C THR A 83 -4.86 13.28 7.72
N PHE A 84 -3.70 13.68 7.20
CA PHE A 84 -3.53 14.01 5.78
C PHE A 84 -3.83 12.81 4.87
N TRP A 85 -3.26 11.65 5.17
CA TRP A 85 -3.45 10.45 4.36
C TRP A 85 -4.84 9.82 4.55
N ALA A 86 -5.38 9.84 5.77
CA ALA A 86 -6.74 9.39 6.06
C ALA A 86 -7.79 10.17 5.25
N LYS A 87 -7.67 11.51 5.16
CA LYS A 87 -8.56 12.33 4.32
C LYS A 87 -8.52 11.91 2.86
N LYS A 88 -7.32 11.70 2.31
CA LYS A 88 -7.15 11.24 0.92
C LYS A 88 -7.77 9.85 0.70
N ALA A 89 -7.57 8.93 1.62
CA ALA A 89 -8.14 7.58 1.54
C ALA A 89 -9.68 7.62 1.57
N TYR A 90 -10.26 8.43 2.46
CA TYR A 90 -11.70 8.66 2.55
C TYR A 90 -12.27 9.28 1.27
N ASP A 91 -11.63 10.33 0.74
CA ASP A 91 -12.05 10.99 -0.50
C ASP A 91 -12.00 10.05 -1.71
N ASN A 92 -11.07 9.06 -1.69
CA ASN A 92 -10.97 8.02 -2.72
C ASN A 92 -11.85 6.78 -2.43
N GLY A 93 -12.75 6.87 -1.45
CA GLY A 93 -13.83 5.90 -1.24
C GLY A 93 -13.45 4.65 -0.46
N VAL A 94 -12.34 4.64 0.26
CA VAL A 94 -11.99 3.54 1.18
C VAL A 94 -12.62 3.78 2.55
N GLU A 95 -13.23 2.72 3.10
CA GLU A 95 -13.69 2.71 4.48
C GLU A 95 -12.47 2.72 5.42
N LEU A 96 -12.44 3.69 6.33
CA LEU A 96 -11.36 3.86 7.29
C LEU A 96 -11.61 3.06 8.57
N SER A 97 -10.53 2.76 9.29
CA SER A 97 -10.62 2.32 10.67
C SER A 97 -11.31 3.38 11.55
N HIS A 98 -11.85 2.96 12.70
CA HIS A 98 -12.47 3.90 13.65
C HIS A 98 -11.50 5.00 14.07
N ASP A 99 -10.24 4.64 14.35
CA ASP A 99 -9.21 5.56 14.81
C ASP A 99 -8.87 6.60 13.73
N LEU A 100 -8.67 6.19 12.47
CA LEU A 100 -8.44 7.12 11.37
C LEU A 100 -9.66 7.99 11.08
N MET A 101 -10.88 7.43 11.20
CA MET A 101 -12.12 8.19 11.03
C MET A 101 -12.25 9.27 12.11
N ASP A 102 -11.78 9.03 13.33
CA ASP A 102 -11.77 10.02 14.41
C ASP A 102 -10.79 11.17 14.17
N LEU A 103 -9.73 10.96 13.38
CA LEU A 103 -8.78 12.02 13.01
C LEU A 103 -9.35 13.03 12.01
N ILE A 104 -10.34 12.64 11.22
CA ILE A 104 -10.84 13.45 10.10
C ILE A 104 -12.24 14.05 10.32
N LYS A 105 -12.85 13.79 11.47
CA LYS A 105 -14.10 14.43 11.95
C LYS A 105 -13.85 15.88 12.39
#